data_AF-A0A932GU00-F1
#
_entry.id   AF-A0A932GU00-F1
#
_cell.length_a   1.000
_cell.length_b   1.000
_cell.length_c   1.000
_cell.angle_alpha   90.00
_cell.angle_beta   90.00
_cell.angle_gamma   90.00
#
_symmetry.space_group_name_H-M   'P 1'
#
loop_
_entity.id
_entity.type
_entity.pdbx_description
1 polymer ?
#
loop_
_entity_poly.entity_id
_entity_poly.type
_entity_poly.pdbx_seq_one_letter_code
_entity_poly.pdbx_strand_id
1 'polypeptide(L)'
;MKSFTAKNGVPIGFEPSPKWIRVMFGGEFIADSKRAHLLLAGGPPYYYFPKEDVKIDFLEQTAHTEYSPLLGEASFWSVKVEDRVAEDAAWSYLEPVSETFDLSGYISFQWNKMDAWFEESEEVYIHPHDPYKRIDILESRRSIRVVVLGETVAETHHPMLLFETGLPTRYYFPKLDVRLEWFEASDKITGCAYKGKAQYYSKDAVVLILNN
;
A
#
# COMPACT_ATOMS: atom_id res chain seq x y z
N MET A 1 -17.19 -9.24 -10.43
CA MET A 1 -16.50 -8.95 -9.16
C MET A 1 -17.47 -9.24 -8.02
N LYS A 2 -17.26 -10.32 -7.27
CA LYS A 2 -18.09 -10.66 -6.11
C LYS A 2 -17.44 -10.06 -4.87
N SER A 3 -17.57 -8.75 -4.67
CA SER A 3 -17.23 -8.14 -3.39
C SER A 3 -18.37 -8.48 -2.42
N PHE A 4 -18.06 -9.25 -1.37
CA PHE A 4 -19.04 -9.55 -0.33
C PHE A 4 -18.83 -8.56 0.82
N THR A 5 -19.90 -7.84 1.16
CA THR A 5 -19.88 -6.93 2.30
C THR A 5 -19.85 -7.77 3.57
N ALA A 6 -18.77 -7.68 4.37
CA ALA A 6 -18.74 -8.30 5.68
C ALA A 6 -19.83 -7.70 6.59
N LYS A 7 -20.19 -8.38 7.68
CA LYS A 7 -21.22 -7.94 8.66
C LYS A 7 -21.02 -6.50 9.20
N ASN A 8 -19.83 -5.91 9.01
CA ASN A 8 -19.46 -4.56 9.45
C ASN A 8 -19.44 -3.51 8.31
N GLY A 9 -19.93 -3.83 7.11
CA GLY A 9 -19.99 -2.86 5.99
C GLY A 9 -18.69 -2.71 5.18
N VAL A 10 -17.58 -3.32 5.62
CA VAL A 10 -16.31 -3.33 4.90
C VAL A 10 -16.35 -4.43 3.82
N PRO A 11 -16.14 -4.11 2.54
CA PRO A 11 -16.00 -5.12 1.50
C PRO A 11 -14.77 -5.98 1.80
N ILE A 12 -14.99 -7.28 1.96
CA ILE A 12 -13.92 -8.27 2.02
C ILE A 12 -13.95 -9.10 0.74
N GLY A 13 -12.79 -9.37 0.17
CA GLY A 13 -12.66 -10.12 -1.07
C GLY A 13 -11.32 -10.80 -1.17
N PHE A 14 -11.31 -11.98 -1.77
CA PHE A 14 -10.12 -12.73 -2.08
C PHE A 14 -10.18 -13.11 -3.55
N GLU A 15 -9.23 -12.62 -4.35
CA GLU A 15 -9.29 -12.78 -5.80
C GLU A 15 -7.91 -13.01 -6.42
N PRO A 16 -7.81 -13.70 -7.57
CA PRO A 16 -6.54 -13.86 -8.26
C PRO A 16 -5.95 -12.51 -8.67
N SER A 17 -4.66 -12.34 -8.42
CA SER A 17 -3.88 -11.26 -9.04
C SER A 17 -3.51 -11.68 -10.46
N PRO A 18 -3.71 -10.84 -11.48
CA PRO A 18 -3.24 -11.12 -12.84
C PRO A 18 -1.72 -10.89 -13.00
N LYS A 19 -1.07 -10.34 -11.97
CA LYS A 19 0.34 -9.94 -12.01
C LYS A 19 1.25 -11.05 -11.49
N TRP A 20 2.47 -11.11 -12.02
CA TRP A 20 3.56 -11.85 -11.43
C TRP A 20 4.08 -11.12 -10.19
N ILE A 21 3.93 -11.74 -9.02
CA ILE A 21 4.33 -11.14 -7.74
C ILE A 21 5.54 -11.88 -7.18
N ARG A 22 6.55 -11.14 -6.72
CA ARG A 22 7.74 -11.69 -6.06
C ARG A 22 8.09 -10.90 -4.80
N VAL A 23 8.58 -11.61 -3.79
CA VAL A 23 9.01 -11.02 -2.51
C VAL A 23 10.42 -11.48 -2.17
N MET A 24 11.29 -10.54 -1.82
CA MET A 24 12.69 -10.79 -1.57
C MET A 24 13.04 -10.55 -0.09
N PHE A 25 13.89 -11.42 0.47
CA PHE A 25 14.53 -11.24 1.76
C PHE A 25 15.89 -11.92 1.77
N GLY A 26 16.92 -11.27 2.30
CA GLY A 26 18.26 -11.86 2.40
C GLY A 26 18.92 -12.15 1.05
N GLY A 27 18.52 -11.44 -0.02
CA GLY A 27 19.00 -11.71 -1.38
C GLY A 27 18.28 -12.87 -2.09
N GLU A 28 17.30 -13.50 -1.44
CA GLU A 28 16.54 -14.62 -1.98
C GLU A 28 15.08 -14.21 -2.26
N PHE A 29 14.52 -14.69 -3.38
CA PHE A 29 13.07 -14.63 -3.60
C PHE A 29 12.38 -15.70 -2.76
N ILE A 30 11.78 -15.27 -1.64
CA ILE A 30 11.09 -16.15 -0.69
C ILE A 30 9.77 -16.66 -1.27
N ALA A 31 9.09 -15.81 -2.05
CA ALA A 31 7.98 -16.23 -2.90
C ALA A 31 8.10 -15.65 -4.30
N ASP A 32 7.72 -16.44 -5.28
CA ASP A 32 7.73 -16.09 -6.70
C ASP A 32 6.51 -16.75 -7.38
N SER A 33 5.48 -15.95 -7.68
CA SER A 33 4.18 -16.50 -8.10
C SER A 33 3.49 -15.69 -9.18
N LYS A 34 3.04 -16.39 -10.22
CA LYS A 34 2.04 -15.90 -11.20
C LYS A 34 0.61 -16.31 -10.83
N ARG A 35 0.43 -16.84 -9.63
CA ARG A 35 -0.83 -17.39 -9.09
C ARG A 35 -1.18 -16.75 -7.74
N ALA A 36 -0.51 -15.64 -7.41
CA ALA A 36 -0.79 -14.88 -6.21
C ALA A 36 -2.24 -14.39 -6.21
N HIS A 37 -2.80 -14.23 -5.02
CA HIS A 37 -4.12 -13.67 -4.81
C HIS A 37 -4.02 -12.38 -4.01
N LEU A 38 -5.01 -11.52 -4.15
CA LEU A 38 -5.19 -10.29 -3.39
C LEU A 38 -6.30 -10.48 -2.36
N LEU A 39 -5.98 -10.25 -1.09
CA LEU A 39 -6.96 -10.07 -0.04
C LEU A 39 -7.27 -8.58 0.12
N LEU A 40 -8.51 -8.20 -0.11
CA LEU A 40 -9.06 -6.86 0.09
C LEU A 40 -9.88 -6.89 1.38
N ALA A 41 -9.53 -6.07 2.37
CA ALA A 41 -10.17 -6.09 3.69
C ALA A 41 -10.37 -4.67 4.27
N GLY A 42 -10.65 -3.69 3.42
CA GLY A 42 -10.90 -2.30 3.82
C GLY A 42 -9.65 -1.42 4.05
N GLY A 43 -8.46 -2.02 4.10
CA GLY A 43 -7.16 -1.33 4.08
C GLY A 43 -6.42 -1.53 2.75
N PRO A 44 -5.10 -1.24 2.72
CA PRO A 44 -4.24 -1.73 1.65
C PRO A 44 -4.41 -3.25 1.46
N PRO A 45 -4.36 -3.76 0.21
CA PRO A 45 -4.46 -5.19 -0.03
C PRO A 45 -3.26 -5.95 0.54
N TYR A 46 -3.39 -7.26 0.63
CA TYR A 46 -2.29 -8.19 0.91
C TYR A 46 -2.13 -9.18 -0.24
N TYR A 47 -0.90 -9.47 -0.65
CA TYR A 47 -0.63 -10.61 -1.54
C TYR A 47 -0.57 -11.90 -0.72
N TYR A 48 -1.30 -12.89 -1.18
CA TYR A 48 -1.26 -14.25 -0.69
C TYR A 48 -0.71 -15.15 -1.79
N PHE A 49 0.30 -15.94 -1.44
CA PHE A 49 0.99 -16.83 -2.35
C PHE A 49 0.54 -18.27 -2.08
N PRO A 50 0.20 -19.07 -3.09
CA PRO A 50 0.07 -20.52 -2.90
C PRO A 50 1.34 -21.05 -2.23
N LYS A 51 1.20 -21.94 -1.26
CA LYS A 51 2.35 -22.51 -0.53
C LYS A 51 3.41 -23.12 -1.47
N GLU A 52 3.00 -23.63 -2.62
CA GLU A 52 3.90 -24.23 -3.61
C GLU A 52 4.82 -23.20 -4.30
N ASP A 53 4.43 -21.92 -4.30
CA ASP A 53 5.20 -20.82 -4.87
C ASP A 53 6.08 -20.12 -3.81
N VAL A 54 6.12 -20.67 -2.59
CA VAL A 54 6.90 -20.16 -1.45
C VAL A 54 8.01 -21.14 -1.11
N LYS A 55 9.23 -20.62 -0.93
CA LYS A 55 10.38 -21.38 -0.43
C LYS A 55 10.24 -21.64 1.07
N ILE A 56 9.41 -22.60 1.43
CA ILE A 56 9.07 -22.94 2.82
C ILE A 56 10.28 -23.32 3.70
N ASP A 57 11.39 -23.74 3.10
CA ASP A 57 12.63 -24.06 3.83
C ASP A 57 13.25 -22.83 4.51
N PHE A 58 12.89 -21.62 4.07
CA PHE A 58 13.26 -20.36 4.72
C PHE A 58 12.28 -19.93 5.82
N LEU A 59 11.22 -20.70 6.09
CA LEU A 59 10.20 -20.36 7.08
C LEU A 59 10.31 -21.25 8.32
N GLU A 60 10.47 -20.61 9.48
CA GLU A 60 10.48 -21.29 10.78
C GLU A 60 9.25 -20.91 11.59
N GLN A 61 8.42 -21.90 11.93
CA GLN A 61 7.16 -21.65 12.65
C GLN A 61 7.44 -21.09 14.03
N THR A 62 6.68 -20.08 14.43
CA THR A 62 6.75 -19.49 15.77
C THR A 62 5.53 -19.90 16.59
N ALA A 63 5.57 -19.63 17.89
CA ALA A 63 4.41 -19.79 18.77
C ALA A 63 3.40 -18.63 18.63
N HIS A 64 3.70 -17.62 17.80
CA HIS A 64 2.86 -16.44 17.64
C HIS A 64 1.62 -16.80 16.80
N THR A 65 0.46 -16.41 17.32
CA THR A 65 -0.82 -16.51 16.63
C THR A 65 -1.63 -15.24 16.84
N GLU A 66 -2.47 -14.92 15.86
CA GLU A 66 -3.39 -13.78 15.96
C GLU A 66 -4.79 -14.18 15.53
N TYR A 67 -5.80 -13.79 16.30
CA TYR A 67 -7.19 -14.11 15.99
C TYR A 67 -7.85 -12.97 15.22
N SER A 68 -8.39 -13.29 14.05
CA SER A 68 -9.28 -12.43 13.28
C SER A 68 -10.72 -12.96 13.40
N PRO A 69 -11.69 -12.13 13.85
CA PRO A 69 -13.10 -12.52 13.87
C PRO A 69 -13.68 -12.87 12.49
N LEU A 70 -13.02 -12.42 11.40
CA LEU A 70 -13.47 -12.67 10.02
C LEU A 70 -12.75 -13.84 9.35
N LEU A 71 -11.48 -14.08 9.70
CA LEU A 71 -10.62 -15.01 8.97
C LEU A 71 -10.17 -16.21 9.78
N GLY A 72 -10.31 -16.16 11.11
CA GLY A 72 -9.92 -17.24 12.02
C GLY A 72 -8.57 -16.96 12.67
N GLU A 73 -7.90 -18.01 13.12
CA GLU A 73 -6.57 -17.93 13.72
C GLU A 73 -5.48 -17.92 12.63
N ALA A 74 -4.65 -16.89 12.64
CA ALA A 74 -3.44 -16.83 11.83
C ALA A 74 -2.27 -17.46 12.60
N SER A 75 -1.55 -18.37 11.96
CA SER A 75 -0.27 -18.88 12.43
C SER A 75 0.87 -18.10 11.78
N PHE A 76 1.99 -17.92 12.49
CA PHE A 76 3.12 -17.13 12.01
C PHE A 76 4.42 -17.94 11.88
N TRP A 77 5.27 -17.45 10.98
CA TRP A 77 6.62 -17.95 10.74
C TRP A 77 7.60 -16.78 10.68
N SER A 78 8.81 -17.01 11.17
CA SER A 78 9.96 -16.15 10.90
C SER A 78 10.57 -16.53 9.55
N VAL A 79 10.99 -15.53 8.77
CA VAL A 79 11.75 -15.76 7.53
C VAL A 79 13.24 -15.71 7.87
N LYS A 80 13.99 -16.76 7.54
CA LYS A 80 15.41 -16.88 7.82
C LYS A 80 16.20 -17.18 6.56
N VAL A 81 17.19 -16.34 6.26
CA VAL A 81 18.12 -16.53 5.14
C VAL A 81 19.51 -16.23 5.65
N GLU A 82 20.38 -17.25 5.68
CA GLU A 82 21.70 -17.18 6.30
C GLU A 82 21.61 -16.62 7.74
N ASP A 83 22.35 -15.55 8.06
CA ASP A 83 22.37 -14.91 9.38
C ASP A 83 21.24 -13.90 9.58
N ARG A 84 20.39 -13.68 8.57
CA ARG A 84 19.29 -12.69 8.63
C ARG A 84 17.98 -13.35 9.03
N VAL A 85 17.29 -12.70 9.98
CA VAL A 85 15.99 -13.14 10.48
C VAL A 85 15.01 -11.99 10.43
N ALA A 86 13.85 -12.23 9.81
CA ALA A 86 12.66 -11.41 9.97
C ALA A 86 11.66 -12.19 10.83
N GLU A 87 11.60 -11.83 12.12
CA GLU A 87 10.71 -12.47 13.10
C GLU A 87 9.25 -12.25 12.73
N ASP A 88 8.39 -13.26 12.87
CA ASP A 88 6.94 -13.21 12.61
C ASP A 88 6.58 -12.41 11.36
N ALA A 89 7.24 -12.77 10.26
CA ALA A 89 7.21 -12.01 9.01
C ALA A 89 6.41 -12.70 7.90
N ALA A 90 6.04 -13.96 8.08
CA ALA A 90 5.07 -14.66 7.24
C ALA A 90 3.90 -15.16 8.09
N TRP A 91 2.71 -15.25 7.51
CA TRP A 91 1.54 -15.83 8.18
C TRP A 91 0.63 -16.57 7.21
N SER A 92 -0.22 -17.43 7.76
CA SER A 92 -1.24 -18.20 7.04
C SER A 92 -2.44 -18.43 7.95
N TYR A 93 -3.63 -18.46 7.38
CA TYR A 93 -4.82 -19.00 8.04
C TYR A 93 -4.92 -20.48 7.68
N LEU A 94 -4.45 -21.36 8.58
CA LEU A 94 -4.42 -22.80 8.33
C LEU A 94 -5.83 -23.40 8.30
N GLU A 95 -6.71 -22.91 9.18
CA GLU A 95 -8.11 -23.29 9.28
C GLU A 95 -8.98 -22.02 9.19
N PRO A 96 -9.11 -21.42 7.99
CA PRO A 96 -9.84 -20.16 7.84
C PRO A 96 -11.33 -20.37 8.10
N VAL A 97 -11.96 -19.39 8.76
CA VAL A 97 -13.40 -19.45 9.11
C VAL A 97 -14.29 -18.63 8.16
N SER A 98 -13.72 -18.06 7.10
CA SER A 98 -14.48 -17.27 6.12
C SER A 98 -15.49 -18.15 5.37
N GLU A 99 -16.76 -17.73 5.34
CA GLU A 99 -17.82 -18.42 4.60
C GLU A 99 -17.82 -18.12 3.08
N THR A 100 -17.02 -17.13 2.64
CA THR A 100 -17.15 -16.55 1.29
C THR A 100 -15.98 -16.84 0.36
N PHE A 101 -14.83 -17.24 0.90
CA PHE A 101 -13.64 -17.62 0.16
C PHE A 101 -12.74 -18.44 1.07
N ASP A 102 -11.85 -19.23 0.46
CA ASP A 102 -10.89 -20.07 1.17
C ASP A 102 -9.48 -19.47 1.08
N LEU A 103 -8.83 -19.31 2.23
CA LEU A 103 -7.43 -18.86 2.36
C LEU A 103 -6.48 -20.02 2.69
N SER A 104 -7.01 -21.24 2.84
CA SER A 104 -6.20 -22.40 3.21
C SER A 104 -5.15 -22.67 2.14
N GLY A 105 -3.94 -23.01 2.58
CA GLY A 105 -2.80 -23.26 1.68
C GLY A 105 -2.14 -22.01 1.10
N TYR A 106 -2.54 -20.80 1.52
CA TYR A 106 -1.86 -19.56 1.12
C TYR A 106 -1.05 -18.94 2.26
N ILE A 107 0.10 -18.36 1.91
CA ILE A 107 1.00 -17.65 2.83
C ILE A 107 1.08 -16.18 2.40
N SER A 108 1.04 -15.26 3.35
CA SER A 108 1.30 -13.83 3.12
C SER A 108 2.49 -13.37 3.96
N PHE A 109 3.06 -12.21 3.62
CA PHE A 109 4.25 -11.66 4.27
C PHE A 109 4.04 -10.24 4.76
N GLN A 110 4.71 -9.90 5.86
CA GLN A 110 4.69 -8.57 6.45
C GLN A 110 5.48 -7.64 5.54
N TRP A 111 4.79 -6.72 4.86
CA TRP A 111 5.38 -5.89 3.82
C TRP A 111 6.70 -5.24 4.23
N ASN A 112 6.70 -4.58 5.39
CA ASN A 112 7.83 -3.82 5.92
C ASN A 112 8.95 -4.67 6.54
N LYS A 113 8.77 -5.98 6.66
CA LYS A 113 9.81 -6.90 7.15
C LYS A 113 10.58 -7.59 6.00
N MET A 114 10.13 -7.41 4.77
CA MET A 114 10.78 -7.93 3.56
C MET A 114 11.67 -6.86 2.96
N ASP A 115 12.69 -7.27 2.19
CA ASP A 115 13.66 -6.34 1.60
C ASP A 115 13.08 -5.61 0.39
N ALA A 116 12.34 -6.33 -0.45
CA ALA A 116 11.74 -5.77 -1.65
C ALA A 116 10.53 -6.59 -2.13
N TRP A 117 9.64 -5.92 -2.85
CA TRP A 117 8.47 -6.48 -3.49
C TRP A 117 8.46 -6.10 -4.95
N PHE A 118 8.07 -7.03 -5.82
CA PHE A 118 8.01 -6.79 -7.26
C PHE A 118 6.64 -7.17 -7.81
N GLU A 119 6.11 -6.29 -8.64
CA GLU A 119 5.02 -6.57 -9.57
C GLU A 119 5.58 -6.61 -10.99
N GLU A 120 5.45 -7.75 -11.66
CA GLU A 120 6.22 -8.03 -12.89
C GLU A 120 7.71 -7.79 -12.63
N SER A 121 8.34 -6.87 -13.36
CA SER A 121 9.76 -6.50 -13.19
C SER A 121 9.96 -5.23 -12.35
N GLU A 122 8.88 -4.54 -11.98
CA GLU A 122 8.96 -3.26 -11.27
C GLU A 122 8.93 -3.48 -9.77
N GLU A 123 9.84 -2.84 -9.05
CA GLU A 123 9.79 -2.81 -7.60
C GLU A 123 8.62 -1.93 -7.14
N VAL A 124 7.84 -2.44 -6.18
CA VAL A 124 6.71 -1.73 -5.59
C VAL A 124 7.03 -1.37 -4.14
N TYR A 125 6.70 -0.15 -3.77
CA TYR A 125 7.01 0.41 -2.46
C TYR A 125 5.73 0.59 -1.62
N ILE A 126 5.91 0.66 -0.30
CA ILE A 126 4.89 0.97 0.72
C ILE A 126 3.84 -0.11 0.96
N HIS A 127 3.09 -0.56 -0.05
CA HIS A 127 2.09 -1.63 0.04
C HIS A 127 1.59 -2.04 -1.37
N PRO A 128 0.86 -3.17 -1.52
CA PRO A 128 0.25 -3.57 -2.79
C PRO A 128 -0.67 -2.48 -3.37
N HIS A 129 -0.73 -2.37 -4.69
CA HIS A 129 -1.77 -1.54 -5.32
C HIS A 129 -3.12 -2.25 -5.27
N ASP A 130 -4.12 -1.58 -4.73
CA ASP A 130 -5.52 -1.92 -4.88
C ASP A 130 -5.96 -1.66 -6.34
N PRO A 131 -6.37 -2.70 -7.10
CA PRO A 131 -6.77 -2.58 -8.50
C PRO A 131 -8.07 -1.78 -8.69
N TYR A 132 -8.81 -1.53 -7.62
CA TYR A 132 -10.06 -0.75 -7.64
C TYR A 132 -9.86 0.71 -7.25
N LYS A 133 -8.66 1.08 -6.80
CA LYS A 133 -8.28 2.49 -6.65
C LYS A 133 -7.79 3.04 -7.97
N ARG A 134 -8.55 3.99 -8.50
CA ARG A 134 -8.21 4.75 -9.69
C ARG A 134 -7.66 6.11 -9.28
N ILE A 135 -6.64 6.55 -9.99
CA ILE A 135 -6.14 7.91 -9.95
C ILE A 135 -6.28 8.50 -11.36
N ASP A 136 -7.06 9.55 -11.48
CA ASP A 136 -7.14 10.37 -12.68
C ASP A 136 -6.49 11.72 -12.42
N ILE A 137 -5.59 12.15 -13.31
CA ILE A 137 -4.91 13.43 -13.23
C ILE A 137 -5.26 14.24 -14.48
N LEU A 138 -5.94 15.37 -14.29
CA LEU A 138 -6.44 16.19 -15.38
C LEU A 138 -5.91 17.63 -15.26
N GLU A 139 -5.41 18.19 -16.36
CA GLU A 139 -5.19 19.64 -16.46
C GLU A 139 -6.53 20.37 -16.38
N SER A 140 -6.58 21.48 -15.65
CA SER A 140 -7.72 22.37 -15.62
C SER A 140 -7.35 23.78 -16.04
N ARG A 141 -8.37 24.55 -16.44
CA ARG A 141 -8.27 26.00 -16.68
C ARG A 141 -9.01 26.83 -15.63
N ARG A 142 -9.43 26.19 -14.54
CA ARG A 142 -10.07 26.87 -13.40
C ARG A 142 -9.05 27.77 -12.71
N SER A 143 -9.47 28.98 -12.32
CA SER A 143 -8.69 29.81 -11.41
C SER A 143 -8.83 29.28 -9.99
N ILE A 144 -7.70 28.92 -9.36
CA ILE A 144 -7.68 28.43 -7.99
C ILE A 144 -6.67 29.24 -7.20
N ARG A 145 -7.13 29.76 -6.06
CA ARG A 145 -6.33 30.55 -5.12
C ARG A 145 -6.31 29.87 -3.76
N VAL A 146 -5.12 29.76 -3.17
CA VAL A 146 -4.92 29.29 -1.80
C VAL A 146 -4.62 30.52 -0.93
N VAL A 147 -5.47 30.76 0.06
CA VAL A 147 -5.34 31.87 1.00
C VAL A 147 -5.07 31.31 2.40
N VAL A 148 -4.03 31.81 3.04
CA VAL A 148 -3.61 31.43 4.39
C VAL A 148 -3.50 32.69 5.23
N LEU A 149 -4.22 32.74 6.35
CA LEU A 149 -4.22 33.92 7.25
C LEU A 149 -4.48 35.25 6.52
N GLY A 150 -5.31 35.22 5.46
CA GLY A 150 -5.64 36.40 4.64
C GLY A 150 -4.66 36.68 3.49
N GLU A 151 -3.51 36.01 3.45
CA GLU A 151 -2.50 36.17 2.41
C GLU A 151 -2.66 35.14 1.29
N THR A 152 -2.54 35.57 0.04
CA THR A 152 -2.49 34.64 -1.09
C THR A 152 -1.10 34.03 -1.19
N VAL A 153 -1.04 32.71 -1.00
CA VAL A 153 0.22 31.93 -1.00
C VAL A 153 0.40 31.11 -2.27
N ALA A 154 -0.67 30.84 -3.01
CA ALA A 154 -0.62 30.27 -4.35
C ALA A 154 -1.84 30.71 -5.16
N GLU A 155 -1.65 30.97 -6.45
CA GLU A 155 -2.76 31.23 -7.40
C GLU A 155 -2.37 30.75 -8.79
N THR A 156 -3.21 29.91 -9.40
CA THR A 156 -2.95 29.35 -10.74
C THR A 156 -4.21 29.31 -11.59
N HIS A 157 -4.00 29.41 -12.90
CA HIS A 157 -5.01 29.17 -13.94
C HIS A 157 -4.79 27.86 -14.69
N HIS A 158 -3.77 27.07 -14.29
CA HIS A 158 -3.39 25.81 -14.92
C HIS A 158 -3.12 24.70 -13.88
N PRO A 159 -4.03 24.43 -12.92
CA PRO A 159 -3.78 23.40 -11.92
C PRO A 159 -3.92 22.00 -12.53
N MET A 160 -3.17 21.06 -11.97
CA MET A 160 -3.41 19.63 -12.17
C MET A 160 -4.34 19.13 -11.06
N LEU A 161 -5.50 18.60 -11.43
CA LEU A 161 -6.49 18.06 -10.50
C LEU A 161 -6.35 16.55 -10.42
N LEU A 162 -6.11 16.05 -9.21
CA LEU A 162 -6.03 14.62 -8.94
C LEU A 162 -7.32 14.15 -8.27
N PHE A 163 -7.98 13.19 -8.92
CA PHE A 163 -9.15 12.49 -8.43
C PHE A 163 -8.75 11.08 -8.06
N GLU A 164 -8.94 10.70 -6.79
CA GLU A 164 -8.59 9.39 -6.26
C GLU A 164 -9.82 8.76 -5.63
N THR A 165 -10.06 7.47 -5.93
CA THR A 165 -11.25 6.75 -5.45
C THR A 165 -11.45 6.95 -3.94
N GLY A 166 -12.59 7.52 -3.56
CA GLY A 166 -12.99 7.68 -2.16
C GLY A 166 -12.27 8.79 -1.39
N LEU A 167 -11.38 9.58 -2.01
CA LEU A 167 -10.68 10.69 -1.37
C LEU A 167 -11.07 12.06 -1.94
N PRO A 168 -10.97 13.15 -1.16
CA PRO A 168 -11.21 14.49 -1.70
C PRO A 168 -10.18 14.86 -2.77
N THR A 169 -10.61 15.63 -3.78
CA THR A 169 -9.73 16.11 -4.86
C THR A 169 -8.48 16.79 -4.30
N ARG A 170 -7.32 16.48 -4.89
CA ARG A 170 -6.08 17.19 -4.62
C ARG A 170 -5.77 18.14 -5.76
N TYR A 171 -5.31 19.34 -5.41
CA TYR A 171 -5.03 20.42 -6.33
C TYR A 171 -3.52 20.66 -6.36
N TYR A 172 -2.89 20.32 -7.47
CA TYR A 172 -1.47 20.53 -7.67
C TYR A 172 -1.24 21.80 -8.49
N PHE A 173 -0.37 22.65 -7.99
CA PHE A 173 -0.01 23.92 -8.58
C PHE A 173 1.37 23.80 -9.23
N PRO A 174 1.60 24.40 -10.40
CA PRO A 174 2.96 24.63 -10.87
C PRO A 174 3.78 25.33 -9.78
N LYS A 175 5.02 24.91 -9.53
CA LYS A 175 5.85 25.49 -8.45
C LYS A 175 6.04 27.00 -8.58
N LEU A 176 6.02 27.54 -9.81
CA LEU A 176 6.13 28.97 -10.11
C LEU A 176 4.90 29.79 -9.66
N ASP A 177 3.75 29.13 -9.50
CA ASP A 177 2.49 29.74 -9.08
C ASP A 177 2.32 29.70 -7.55
N VAL A 178 3.33 29.20 -6.83
CA VAL A 178 3.37 29.08 -5.37
C VAL A 178 4.47 29.99 -4.83
N ARG A 179 4.13 30.81 -3.82
CA ARG A 179 5.09 31.62 -3.07
C ARG A 179 5.88 30.73 -2.11
N LEU A 180 6.81 29.93 -2.64
CA LEU A 180 7.59 28.98 -1.87
C LEU A 180 8.43 29.65 -0.78
N GLU A 181 8.86 30.90 -0.98
CA GLU A 181 9.55 31.72 0.02
C GLU A 181 8.70 32.01 1.26
N TRP A 182 7.39 31.77 1.19
CA TRP A 182 6.47 31.90 2.30
C TRP A 182 6.49 30.67 3.22
N PHE A 183 7.12 29.55 2.82
CA PHE A 183 7.14 28.32 3.59
C PHE A 183 8.57 27.88 3.93
N GLU A 184 8.72 27.12 5.02
CA GLU A 184 9.97 26.46 5.38
C GLU A 184 9.89 24.98 5.03
N ALA A 185 10.97 24.43 4.47
CA ALA A 185 11.06 23.00 4.21
C ALA A 185 11.05 22.21 5.53
N SER A 186 10.29 21.12 5.56
CA SER A 186 10.27 20.18 6.68
C SER A 186 11.11 18.96 6.35
N ASP A 187 11.73 18.35 7.36
CA ASP A 187 12.38 17.04 7.25
C ASP A 187 11.37 15.90 7.02
N LYS A 188 10.07 16.17 7.13
CA LYS A 188 9.03 15.17 6.93
C LYS A 188 8.91 14.79 5.46
N ILE A 189 9.12 13.50 5.19
CA ILE A 189 8.87 12.86 3.89
C ILE A 189 7.89 11.72 4.11
N THR A 190 6.88 11.60 3.25
CA THR A 190 5.97 10.44 3.25
C THR A 190 6.00 9.74 1.90
N GLY A 191 5.76 8.43 1.91
CA GLY A 191 5.64 7.62 0.70
C GLY A 191 4.17 7.27 0.43
N CYS A 192 3.82 7.21 -0.85
CA CYS A 192 2.57 6.64 -1.33
C CYS A 192 2.88 5.65 -2.45
N ALA A 193 2.29 4.45 -2.37
CA ALA A 193 2.49 3.41 -3.39
C ALA A 193 2.17 3.91 -4.81
N TYR A 194 1.26 4.88 -4.97
CA TYR A 194 0.82 5.38 -6.27
C TYR A 194 1.46 6.71 -6.70
N LYS A 195 1.88 7.53 -5.73
CA LYS A 195 2.25 8.94 -5.98
C LYS A 195 3.72 9.23 -5.69
N GLY A 196 4.50 8.22 -5.32
CA GLY A 196 5.91 8.37 -4.99
C GLY A 196 6.14 9.02 -3.62
N LYS A 197 7.20 9.83 -3.52
CA LYS A 197 7.59 10.51 -2.29
C LYS A 197 7.05 11.94 -2.26
N ALA A 198 6.48 12.30 -1.13
CA ALA A 198 5.96 13.63 -0.85
C ALA A 198 6.89 14.36 0.12
N GLN A 199 7.28 15.58 -0.23
CA GLN A 199 8.02 16.51 0.61
C GLN A 199 7.07 17.56 1.19
N TYR A 200 7.31 17.92 2.44
CA TYR A 200 6.41 18.80 3.20
C TYR A 200 7.09 20.14 3.46
N TYR A 201 6.29 21.19 3.38
CA TYR A 201 6.67 22.55 3.74
C TYR A 201 5.67 23.10 4.74
N SER A 202 6.12 23.94 5.67
CA SER A 202 5.24 24.47 6.71
C SER A 202 5.48 25.95 7.02
N LYS A 203 4.41 26.61 7.48
CA LYS A 203 4.47 27.90 8.18
C LYS A 203 3.24 28.05 9.07
N ASP A 204 3.42 28.46 10.33
CA ASP A 204 2.33 28.76 11.27
C ASP A 204 1.20 27.70 11.25
N ALA A 205 1.59 26.42 11.31
CA ALA A 205 0.73 25.22 11.24
C ALA A 205 0.03 24.92 9.89
N VAL A 206 0.28 25.70 8.84
CA VAL A 206 -0.13 25.35 7.46
C VAL A 206 0.91 24.46 6.81
N VAL A 207 0.45 23.44 6.09
CA VAL A 207 1.30 22.44 5.43
C VAL A 207 1.01 22.41 3.93
N LEU A 208 2.06 22.58 3.12
CA LEU A 208 2.05 22.36 1.67
C LEU A 208 2.77 21.04 1.37
N ILE A 209 2.24 20.27 0.41
CA ILE A 209 2.79 18.97 0.01
C ILE A 209 3.20 19.04 -1.45
N LEU A 210 4.47 18.75 -1.74
CA LEU A 210 5.00 18.60 -3.09
C LEU A 210 5.35 17.13 -3.34
N ASN A 211 4.80 16.55 -4.40
CA ASN A 211 5.17 15.21 -4.84
C ASN A 211 6.27 15.33 -5.91
N ASN A 212 7.34 14.55 -5.76
CA ASN A 212 8.42 14.43 -6.74
C ASN A 212 8.32 13.09 -7.47
#